data_AF-T1PCD8-F1
#
_entry.id   AF-T1PCD8-F1
#
_cell.length_a   1.000
_cell.length_b   1.000
_cell.length_c   1.000
_cell.angle_alpha   90.00
_cell.angle_beta   90.00
_cell.angle_gamma   90.00
#
_symmetry.space_group_name_H-M   'P 1'
#
loop_
_entity.id
_entity.type
_entity.pdbx_description
1 polymer ?
#
loop_
_entity_poly.entity_id
_entity_poly.type
_entity_poly.pdbx_seq_one_letter_code
_entity_poly.pdbx_strand_id
1 'polypeptide(L)'
;MDIAVTREEEPSLSKNNRQNKRKFPGTDSGPTGKKGRPSSDITANVKLPAHGYPLEHPFNKDGYRYILAEPDPHAPFRQEFDESSDWAGKPIPGWLYRTLVPNSVLLALHDRAPQLKISEDRLAVTGEKGYCMVRATHSVNRGRWYYEVTIEEMPEGSATRMGWGQEYGNLQAPLGYDKFGYSWRSRKGTRFSESHGKHYSEAYVEGDTLGFLIDLPEEREVDYLPNTFKDRPLVKFKSHLYYEDKDKIQETLKGLRVAPGSKIEFFKNGQSQGVAFSDIYAGSYYPTISIHKSATVSVNFGPSFKYPEVLSNCKAKGMYERVEELICEQSLSDLLYLTENEGRLRLDNFNI
;
A
#
# COMPACT_ATOMS: atom_id res chain seq x y z
N MET A 1 12.04 1.18 77.29
CA MET A 1 11.69 0.14 76.30
C MET A 1 12.76 0.14 75.24
N ASP A 2 13.69 -0.79 75.41
CA ASP A 2 14.52 -1.50 74.44
C ASP A 2 15.04 -0.80 73.18
N ILE A 3 16.35 -0.60 73.20
CA ILE A 3 17.24 -0.67 72.05
C ILE A 3 17.66 -2.15 71.91
N ALA A 4 17.47 -2.74 70.72
CA ALA A 4 18.16 -3.95 70.32
C ALA A 4 18.53 -3.89 68.83
N VAL A 5 19.78 -4.29 68.59
CA VAL A 5 20.62 -4.21 67.39
C VAL A 5 20.32 -5.37 66.44
N THR A 6 20.45 -5.17 65.11
CA THR A 6 21.19 -6.10 64.22
C THR A 6 21.53 -5.48 62.86
N ARG A 7 22.72 -5.85 62.37
CA ARG A 7 23.42 -5.42 61.15
C ARG A 7 23.09 -6.32 59.94
N GLU A 8 23.29 -5.72 58.76
CA GLU A 8 23.80 -6.20 57.46
C GLU A 8 23.47 -7.60 56.94
N GLU A 9 23.04 -7.64 55.65
CA GLU A 9 23.58 -8.56 54.63
C GLU A 9 23.19 -8.06 53.21
N GLU A 10 24.19 -7.83 52.35
CA GLU A 10 24.03 -7.75 50.89
C GLU A 10 23.75 -9.14 50.30
N PRO A 11 23.18 -9.21 49.07
CA PRO A 11 23.70 -10.19 48.14
C PRO A 11 23.98 -9.66 46.72
N SER A 12 25.23 -9.89 46.36
CA SER A 12 25.88 -10.18 45.08
C SER A 12 25.05 -10.51 43.81
N LEU A 13 25.61 -10.01 42.70
CA LEU A 13 25.46 -10.42 41.30
C LEU A 13 25.38 -11.94 41.07
N SER A 14 24.44 -12.36 40.22
CA SER A 14 24.63 -13.58 39.40
C SER A 14 24.04 -13.41 37.99
N LYS A 15 24.92 -13.67 37.01
CA LYS A 15 24.60 -13.87 35.59
C LYS A 15 23.64 -15.05 35.47
N ASN A 16 22.63 -14.96 34.61
CA ASN A 16 22.16 -16.17 33.91
C ASN A 16 21.59 -15.90 32.51
N ASN A 17 22.40 -16.38 31.58
CA ASN A 17 22.17 -16.64 30.18
C ASN A 17 21.12 -17.76 30.03
N ARG A 18 19.99 -17.52 29.36
CA ARG A 18 19.09 -18.61 28.92
C ARG A 18 18.53 -18.34 27.52
N GLN A 19 19.29 -18.84 26.54
CA GLN A 19 18.79 -19.22 25.23
C GLN A 19 17.63 -20.22 25.37
N ASN A 20 16.45 -19.87 24.85
CA ASN A 20 15.38 -20.85 24.65
C ASN A 20 15.48 -21.44 23.23
N LYS A 21 16.08 -22.63 23.15
CA LYS A 21 16.00 -23.53 21.99
C LYS A 21 14.54 -23.95 21.76
N ARG A 22 13.98 -23.67 20.58
CA ARG A 22 12.75 -24.33 20.11
C ARG A 22 13.09 -25.75 19.64
N LYS A 23 12.44 -26.75 20.23
CA LYS A 23 12.49 -28.17 19.83
C LYS A 23 11.71 -28.37 18.52
N PHE A 24 12.30 -29.09 17.56
CA PHE A 24 11.59 -29.73 16.46
C PHE A 24 11.34 -31.21 16.81
N PRO A 25 10.17 -31.81 16.52
CA PRO A 25 9.95 -33.24 16.68
C PRO A 25 10.68 -34.05 15.59
N GLY A 26 11.19 -35.20 16.00
CA GLY A 26 12.19 -35.99 15.30
C GLY A 26 11.71 -36.93 14.19
N THR A 27 12.75 -37.49 13.59
CA THR A 27 12.93 -38.43 12.49
C THR A 27 12.41 -39.85 12.74
N ASP A 28 11.99 -40.51 11.66
CA ASP A 28 12.17 -41.96 11.46
C ASP A 28 12.96 -42.20 10.15
N SER A 29 13.81 -43.23 10.17
CA SER A 29 14.93 -43.44 9.24
C SER A 29 14.81 -44.71 8.37
N GLY A 30 15.18 -44.57 7.08
CA GLY A 30 15.86 -45.61 6.26
C GLY A 30 15.22 -45.91 4.88
N PRO A 31 15.95 -46.45 3.87
CA PRO A 31 17.35 -46.22 3.46
C PRO A 31 17.54 -45.84 1.96
N THR A 32 18.67 -45.19 1.68
CA THR A 32 19.49 -45.12 0.44
C THR A 32 18.84 -45.23 -0.96
N GLY A 33 18.94 -44.14 -1.73
CA GLY A 33 18.89 -44.16 -3.20
C GLY A 33 19.40 -42.84 -3.79
N LYS A 34 20.51 -42.88 -4.54
CA LYS A 34 21.11 -41.73 -5.24
C LYS A 34 20.10 -41.10 -6.22
N LYS A 35 19.52 -39.96 -5.84
CA LYS A 35 19.07 -38.90 -6.77
C LYS A 35 19.38 -37.57 -6.10
N GLY A 36 20.08 -36.70 -6.82
CA GLY A 36 20.48 -35.39 -6.32
C GLY A 36 19.29 -34.69 -5.69
N ARG A 37 19.44 -34.24 -4.44
CA ARG A 37 18.57 -33.20 -3.91
C ARG A 37 18.71 -32.01 -4.86
N PRO A 38 17.61 -31.47 -5.43
CA PRO A 38 17.69 -30.12 -5.92
C PRO A 38 18.06 -29.27 -4.71
N SER A 39 19.08 -28.42 -4.90
CA SER A 39 19.39 -27.33 -3.99
C SER A 39 18.06 -26.68 -3.59
N SER A 40 17.90 -26.35 -2.30
CA SER A 40 16.78 -25.53 -1.87
C SER A 40 16.77 -24.26 -2.73
N ASP A 41 15.84 -24.18 -3.68
CA ASP A 41 15.64 -23.03 -4.56
C ASP A 41 15.41 -21.78 -3.70
N ILE A 42 16.51 -21.08 -3.41
CA ILE A 42 16.52 -19.71 -2.87
C ILE A 42 16.30 -18.72 -4.02
N THR A 43 16.32 -19.20 -5.27
CA THR A 43 16.21 -18.38 -6.47
C THR A 43 15.23 -19.01 -7.45
N ALA A 44 13.94 -18.74 -7.30
CA ALA A 44 12.97 -18.98 -8.37
C ALA A 44 11.82 -18.00 -8.23
N ASN A 45 11.56 -17.25 -9.29
CA ASN A 45 10.36 -16.45 -9.52
C ASN A 45 9.12 -17.23 -9.06
N VAL A 46 8.66 -17.02 -7.82
CA VAL A 46 7.41 -17.58 -7.35
C VAL A 46 6.34 -16.86 -8.16
N LYS A 47 5.86 -17.56 -9.18
CA LYS A 47 4.89 -17.00 -10.12
C LYS A 47 3.69 -16.53 -9.31
N LEU A 48 3.41 -15.23 -9.40
CA LEU A 48 2.26 -14.67 -8.74
C LEU A 48 0.98 -15.34 -9.29
N PRO A 49 -0.06 -15.47 -8.46
CA PRO A 49 -1.39 -15.81 -8.94
C PRO A 49 -1.81 -14.90 -10.11
N ALA A 50 -2.77 -15.34 -10.92
CA ALA A 50 -3.26 -14.57 -12.08
C ALA A 50 -3.70 -13.14 -11.71
N HIS A 51 -4.18 -12.95 -10.48
CA HIS A 51 -4.58 -11.64 -9.93
C HIS A 51 -3.40 -10.76 -9.46
N GLY A 52 -2.14 -11.15 -9.72
CA GLY A 52 -0.96 -10.30 -9.58
C GLY A 52 -0.55 -9.91 -8.15
N TYR A 53 -0.94 -10.68 -7.13
CA TYR A 53 -0.52 -10.45 -5.73
C TYR A 53 -0.60 -11.74 -4.90
N PRO A 54 0.17 -11.93 -3.81
CA PRO A 54 0.01 -13.10 -2.95
C PRO A 54 -1.31 -13.09 -2.17
N LEU A 55 -2.07 -14.21 -2.21
CA LEU A 55 -3.31 -14.37 -1.43
C LEU A 55 -3.09 -14.20 0.07
N GLU A 56 -1.97 -14.76 0.55
CA GLU A 56 -1.51 -14.57 1.92
C GLU A 56 -0.30 -13.63 1.92
N HIS A 57 -0.47 -12.52 2.63
CA HIS A 57 0.49 -11.45 2.73
C HIS A 57 0.46 -10.86 4.14
N PRO A 58 1.57 -10.26 4.60
CA PRO A 58 1.56 -9.51 5.85
C PRO A 58 0.69 -8.26 5.70
N PHE A 59 -0.22 -8.04 6.65
CA PHE A 59 -1.00 -6.80 6.74
C PHE A 59 -0.17 -5.73 7.46
N ASN A 60 -0.36 -4.47 7.05
CA ASN A 60 0.22 -3.32 7.75
C ASN A 60 -0.27 -3.30 9.20
N LYS A 61 0.66 -3.33 10.16
CA LYS A 61 0.37 -3.41 11.60
C LYS A 61 1.51 -2.81 12.42
N ASP A 62 1.21 -2.42 13.65
CA ASP A 62 2.20 -1.94 14.63
C ASP A 62 3.08 -0.78 14.13
N GLY A 63 2.56 0.02 13.18
CA GLY A 63 3.28 1.13 12.55
C GLY A 63 4.32 0.68 11.52
N TYR A 64 4.16 -0.50 10.93
CA TYR A 64 4.96 -0.98 9.81
C TYR A 64 4.11 -1.29 8.60
N ARG A 65 4.69 -1.04 7.43
CA ARG A 65 4.14 -1.40 6.12
C ARG A 65 5.02 -2.42 5.45
N TYR A 66 4.36 -3.28 4.69
CA TYR A 66 5.00 -4.35 3.94
C TYR A 66 4.79 -4.14 2.45
N ILE A 67 5.87 -3.84 1.74
CA ILE A 67 5.87 -3.55 0.32
C ILE A 67 6.38 -4.78 -0.42
N LEU A 68 5.56 -5.38 -1.29
CA LEU A 68 5.95 -6.58 -2.04
C LEU A 68 7.17 -6.27 -2.91
N ALA A 69 8.20 -7.08 -2.77
CA ALA A 69 9.46 -6.94 -3.48
C ALA A 69 9.64 -8.08 -4.49
N GLU A 70 10.23 -7.74 -5.63
CA GLU A 70 10.66 -8.68 -6.66
C GLU A 70 12.16 -8.54 -6.91
N PRO A 71 12.83 -9.60 -7.40
CA PRO A 71 14.26 -9.53 -7.63
C PRO A 71 14.58 -8.48 -8.71
N ASP A 72 15.57 -7.61 -8.45
CA ASP A 72 15.98 -6.60 -9.42
C ASP A 72 17.02 -7.18 -10.39
N PRO A 73 16.74 -7.23 -11.70
CA PRO A 73 17.68 -7.76 -12.69
C PRO A 73 18.90 -6.86 -12.94
N HIS A 74 18.85 -5.59 -12.55
CA HIS A 74 19.95 -4.63 -12.76
C HIS A 74 20.80 -4.42 -11.51
N ALA A 75 20.45 -5.05 -10.38
CA ALA A 75 21.21 -4.89 -9.16
C ALA A 75 22.62 -5.48 -9.28
N PRO A 76 23.67 -4.75 -8.84
CA PRO A 76 25.03 -5.23 -8.89
C PRO A 76 25.22 -6.42 -7.95
N PHE A 77 26.14 -7.33 -8.31
CA PHE A 77 26.50 -8.53 -7.53
C PHE A 77 25.34 -9.54 -7.34
N ARG A 78 24.26 -9.42 -8.13
CA ARG A 78 23.11 -10.31 -8.05
C ARG A 78 23.47 -11.77 -8.38
N GLN A 79 24.20 -11.98 -9.47
CA GLN A 79 24.63 -13.32 -9.88
C GLN A 79 25.51 -13.97 -8.80
N GLU A 80 26.44 -13.20 -8.22
CA GLU A 80 27.32 -13.68 -7.15
C GLU A 80 26.53 -14.06 -5.88
N PHE A 81 25.50 -13.28 -5.54
CA PHE A 81 24.60 -13.61 -4.43
C PHE A 81 23.83 -14.91 -4.70
N ASP A 82 23.29 -15.09 -5.90
CA ASP A 82 22.49 -16.27 -6.26
C ASP A 82 23.35 -17.56 -6.34
N GLU A 83 24.62 -17.45 -6.75
CA GLU A 83 25.55 -18.59 -6.88
C GLU A 83 26.29 -18.94 -5.57
N SER A 84 26.36 -18.01 -4.61
CA SER A 84 27.13 -18.20 -3.39
C SER A 84 26.34 -18.93 -2.29
N SER A 85 26.82 -20.11 -1.90
CA SER A 85 26.30 -20.86 -0.75
C SER A 85 26.49 -20.15 0.58
N ASP A 86 27.41 -19.20 0.66
CA ASP A 86 27.79 -18.51 1.90
C ASP A 86 26.74 -17.49 2.35
N TRP A 87 25.77 -17.18 1.50
CA TRP A 87 24.65 -16.29 1.79
C TRP A 87 23.42 -17.01 2.35
N ALA A 88 23.46 -18.36 2.42
CA ALA A 88 22.38 -19.13 3.02
C ALA A 88 22.17 -18.75 4.50
N GLY A 89 20.98 -18.21 4.79
CA GLY A 89 20.58 -17.82 6.15
C GLY A 89 21.09 -16.45 6.63
N LYS A 90 21.82 -15.70 5.80
CA LYS A 90 22.19 -14.31 6.07
C LYS A 90 21.03 -13.36 5.69
N PRO A 91 20.98 -12.13 6.27
CA PRO A 91 20.04 -11.12 5.81
C PRO A 91 20.25 -10.83 4.32
N ILE A 92 19.15 -10.63 3.59
CA ILE A 92 19.19 -10.36 2.15
C ILE A 92 19.39 -8.86 1.94
N PRO A 93 20.40 -8.43 1.16
CA PRO A 93 20.57 -7.03 0.83
C PRO A 93 19.37 -6.44 0.07
N GLY A 94 18.82 -5.33 0.57
CA GLY A 94 17.64 -4.68 0.00
C GLY A 94 17.84 -4.28 -1.47
N TRP A 95 19.00 -3.75 -1.84
CA TRP A 95 19.27 -3.27 -3.20
C TRP A 95 19.22 -4.34 -4.30
N LEU A 96 19.29 -5.63 -3.93
CA LEU A 96 19.13 -6.76 -4.85
C LEU A 96 17.70 -6.96 -5.34
N TYR A 97 16.74 -6.25 -4.72
CA TYR A 97 15.33 -6.31 -5.01
C TYR A 97 14.80 -4.92 -5.39
N ARG A 98 13.57 -4.88 -5.90
CA ARG A 98 12.83 -3.66 -6.22
C ARG A 98 11.36 -3.83 -5.84
N THR A 99 10.66 -2.73 -5.68
CA THR A 99 9.22 -2.75 -5.46
C THR A 99 8.51 -3.35 -6.67
N LEU A 100 7.59 -4.28 -6.44
CA LEU A 100 6.73 -4.81 -7.49
C LEU A 100 5.67 -3.76 -7.85
N VAL A 101 5.66 -3.35 -9.11
CA VAL A 101 4.65 -2.45 -9.67
C VAL A 101 3.64 -3.25 -10.48
N PRO A 102 2.34 -3.30 -10.09
CA PRO A 102 1.35 -4.06 -10.84
C PRO A 102 1.13 -3.50 -12.24
N ASN A 103 0.99 -4.37 -13.25
CA ASN A 103 0.74 -3.98 -14.65
C ASN A 103 -0.70 -3.49 -14.93
N SER A 104 -1.48 -3.24 -13.88
CA SER A 104 -2.87 -2.77 -13.96
C SER A 104 -3.26 -2.09 -12.65
N VAL A 105 -4.13 -1.09 -12.74
CA VAL A 105 -4.72 -0.48 -11.55
C VAL A 105 -5.83 -1.39 -11.03
N LEU A 106 -5.71 -1.80 -9.77
CA LEU A 106 -6.61 -2.76 -9.11
C LEU A 106 -6.84 -2.31 -7.67
N LEU A 107 -7.83 -2.88 -6.98
CA LEU A 107 -7.92 -2.74 -5.53
C LEU A 107 -6.78 -3.50 -4.84
N ALA A 108 -6.04 -2.83 -3.96
CA ALA A 108 -4.85 -3.38 -3.32
C ALA A 108 -5.23 -4.39 -2.23
N LEU A 109 -4.73 -5.62 -2.34
CA LEU A 109 -5.03 -6.66 -1.35
C LEU A 109 -4.36 -6.39 0.01
N HIS A 110 -3.18 -5.79 -0.01
CA HIS A 110 -2.40 -5.46 1.20
C HIS A 110 -2.84 -4.16 1.86
N ASP A 111 -3.50 -3.27 1.10
CA ASP A 111 -3.87 -1.93 1.56
C ASP A 111 -5.39 -1.78 1.72
N ARG A 112 -5.93 -2.69 2.53
CA ARG A 112 -7.36 -2.80 2.84
C ARG A 112 -7.58 -3.24 4.27
N ALA A 113 -8.77 -2.94 4.77
CA ALA A 113 -9.25 -3.54 5.99
C ALA A 113 -9.52 -5.06 5.79
N PRO A 114 -9.10 -5.94 6.73
CA PRO A 114 -9.26 -7.40 6.57
C PRO A 114 -10.70 -7.87 6.35
N GLN A 115 -11.68 -7.14 6.89
CA GLN A 115 -13.11 -7.44 6.78
C GLN A 115 -13.74 -7.15 5.41
N LEU A 116 -13.05 -6.40 4.53
CA LEU A 116 -13.55 -6.17 3.18
C LEU A 116 -13.37 -7.41 2.32
N LYS A 117 -14.37 -7.74 1.51
CA LYS A 117 -14.31 -8.82 0.54
C LYS A 117 -14.07 -8.20 -0.83
N ILE A 118 -12.97 -8.58 -1.47
CA ILE A 118 -12.62 -8.11 -2.82
C ILE A 118 -12.92 -9.26 -3.78
N SER A 119 -13.49 -8.95 -4.94
CA SER A 119 -13.73 -9.91 -6.02
C SER A 119 -12.43 -10.51 -6.56
N GLU A 120 -12.51 -11.66 -7.26
CA GLU A 120 -11.32 -12.34 -7.80
C GLU A 120 -10.54 -11.48 -8.81
N ASP A 121 -11.26 -10.68 -9.61
CA ASP A 121 -10.68 -9.73 -10.57
C ASP A 121 -10.14 -8.45 -9.91
N ARG A 122 -10.36 -8.27 -8.60
CA ARG A 122 -9.94 -7.11 -7.81
C ARG A 122 -10.50 -5.77 -8.27
N LEU A 123 -11.66 -5.80 -8.92
CA LEU A 123 -12.37 -4.61 -9.40
C LEU A 123 -13.70 -4.36 -8.67
N ALA A 124 -14.12 -5.21 -7.73
CA ALA A 124 -15.25 -4.97 -6.87
C ALA A 124 -14.92 -5.22 -5.40
N VAL A 125 -15.63 -4.53 -4.52
CA VAL A 125 -15.48 -4.67 -3.07
C VAL A 125 -16.83 -4.62 -2.38
N THR A 126 -17.00 -5.53 -1.43
CA THR A 126 -18.20 -5.67 -0.59
C THR A 126 -17.83 -5.51 0.88
N GLY A 127 -18.61 -4.71 1.59
CA GLY A 127 -18.48 -4.54 3.04
C GLY A 127 -19.28 -5.58 3.84
N GLU A 128 -19.20 -5.50 5.17
CA GLU A 128 -19.96 -6.41 6.04
C GLU A 128 -20.51 -5.70 7.28
N LYS A 129 -19.66 -5.04 8.08
CA LYS A 129 -20.02 -4.44 9.37
C LYS A 129 -19.91 -2.92 9.36
N GLY A 130 -19.01 -2.36 10.18
CA GLY A 130 -18.77 -0.92 10.24
C GLY A 130 -18.07 -0.39 8.99
N TYR A 131 -17.82 0.92 8.99
CA TYR A 131 -17.01 1.53 7.96
C TYR A 131 -15.60 0.96 7.96
N CYS A 132 -15.09 0.71 6.77
CA CYS A 132 -13.70 0.37 6.52
C CYS A 132 -13.37 0.67 5.07
N MET A 133 -12.10 0.66 4.69
CA MET A 133 -11.69 1.08 3.35
C MET A 133 -10.61 0.20 2.71
N VAL A 134 -10.51 0.37 1.39
CA VAL A 134 -9.49 -0.18 0.50
C VAL A 134 -9.00 0.93 -0.41
N ARG A 135 -7.69 0.93 -0.70
CA ARG A 135 -7.05 1.80 -1.69
C ARG A 135 -6.74 1.02 -2.97
N ALA A 136 -6.63 1.73 -4.09
CA ALA A 136 -6.11 1.15 -5.32
C ALA A 136 -4.59 0.93 -5.24
N THR A 137 -4.04 0.18 -6.20
CA THR A 137 -2.59 -0.14 -6.28
C THR A 137 -1.72 1.05 -6.68
N HIS A 138 -2.29 2.04 -7.37
CA HIS A 138 -1.56 3.18 -7.92
C HIS A 138 -2.04 4.49 -7.31
N SER A 139 -1.11 5.42 -7.09
CA SER A 139 -1.39 6.79 -6.70
C SER A 139 -0.98 7.79 -7.77
N VAL A 140 -1.50 9.00 -7.62
CA VAL A 140 -1.21 10.17 -8.44
C VAL A 140 -0.74 11.31 -7.54
N ASN A 141 0.26 12.06 -8.00
CA ASN A 141 0.89 13.15 -7.23
C ASN A 141 0.96 14.47 -8.00
N ARG A 142 0.58 14.48 -9.28
CA ARG A 142 0.49 15.66 -10.16
C ARG A 142 -0.42 15.38 -11.35
N GLY A 143 -0.93 16.43 -11.98
CA GLY A 143 -1.80 16.36 -13.16
C GLY A 143 -3.26 16.03 -12.84
N ARG A 144 -4.03 15.75 -13.89
CA ARG A 144 -5.48 15.50 -13.82
C ARG A 144 -5.80 14.05 -14.07
N TRP A 145 -6.50 13.44 -13.12
CA TRP A 145 -6.78 12.01 -13.13
C TRP A 145 -8.24 11.71 -12.82
N TYR A 146 -8.74 10.65 -13.44
CA TYR A 146 -10.14 10.25 -13.36
C TYR A 146 -10.30 8.73 -13.23
N TYR A 147 -11.28 8.32 -12.43
CA TYR A 147 -11.79 6.95 -12.38
C TYR A 147 -13.30 6.93 -12.10
N GLU A 148 -13.94 5.80 -12.38
CA GLU A 148 -15.37 5.59 -12.13
C GLU A 148 -15.63 4.49 -11.10
N VAL A 149 -16.75 4.60 -10.41
CA VAL A 149 -17.28 3.56 -9.51
C VAL A 149 -18.76 3.38 -9.78
N THR A 150 -19.23 2.13 -9.95
CA THR A 150 -20.66 1.80 -10.03
C THR A 150 -21.14 1.26 -8.69
N ILE A 151 -22.30 1.74 -8.22
CA ILE A 151 -22.97 1.16 -7.05
C ILE A 151 -23.75 -0.07 -7.50
N GLU A 152 -23.23 -1.26 -7.23
CA GLU A 152 -23.85 -2.52 -7.64
C GLU A 152 -25.01 -2.90 -6.73
N GLU A 153 -24.78 -2.84 -5.41
CA GLU A 153 -25.80 -3.15 -4.41
C GLU A 153 -25.67 -2.16 -3.25
N MET A 154 -26.79 -1.57 -2.82
CA MET A 154 -26.82 -0.70 -1.64
C MET A 154 -28.05 -0.97 -0.77
N PRO A 155 -28.05 -2.09 0.00
CA PRO A 155 -29.16 -2.46 0.88
C PRO A 155 -29.48 -1.39 1.93
N GLU A 156 -30.68 -1.44 2.50
CA GLU A 156 -31.11 -0.45 3.50
C GLU A 156 -30.14 -0.37 4.70
N GLY A 157 -29.78 0.87 5.05
CA GLY A 157 -28.84 1.14 6.14
C GLY A 157 -27.36 0.91 5.81
N SER A 158 -27.04 0.42 4.60
CA SER A 158 -25.69 0.49 4.05
C SER A 158 -25.38 1.91 3.56
N ALA A 159 -24.10 2.22 3.42
CA ALA A 159 -23.65 3.49 2.89
C ALA A 159 -22.22 3.37 2.36
N THR A 160 -21.85 4.26 1.44
CA THR A 160 -20.50 4.33 0.90
C THR A 160 -19.92 5.72 1.10
N ARG A 161 -18.59 5.78 1.21
CA ARG A 161 -17.79 7.00 1.06
C ARG A 161 -16.65 6.72 0.12
N MET A 162 -16.60 7.42 -1.01
CA MET A 162 -15.61 7.19 -2.05
C MET A 162 -14.94 8.49 -2.46
N GLY A 163 -13.71 8.41 -2.92
CA GLY A 163 -12.93 9.56 -3.34
C GLY A 163 -11.44 9.28 -3.26
N TRP A 164 -10.68 10.26 -2.80
CA TRP A 164 -9.23 10.21 -2.82
C TRP A 164 -8.67 10.13 -1.40
N GLY A 165 -7.74 9.21 -1.18
CA GLY A 165 -7.08 8.99 0.11
C GLY A 165 -5.57 8.92 -0.05
N GLN A 166 -4.83 9.47 0.91
CA GLN A 166 -3.38 9.34 1.00
C GLN A 166 -3.00 8.07 1.78
N GLU A 167 -1.72 7.72 1.72
CA GLU A 167 -1.17 6.46 2.20
C GLU A 167 -1.47 6.16 3.68
N TYR A 168 -1.52 7.19 4.54
CA TYR A 168 -1.68 7.04 6.00
C TYR A 168 -3.15 7.14 6.48
N GLY A 169 -4.11 7.18 5.55
CA GLY A 169 -5.52 7.11 5.92
C GLY A 169 -5.84 5.82 6.68
N ASN A 170 -6.52 5.90 7.82
CA ASN A 170 -6.80 4.75 8.68
C ASN A 170 -7.80 3.78 8.05
N LEU A 171 -7.34 2.62 7.57
CA LEU A 171 -8.15 1.65 6.84
C LEU A 171 -9.41 1.15 7.58
N GLN A 172 -9.43 1.25 8.92
CA GLN A 172 -10.57 0.87 9.77
C GLN A 172 -11.59 2.00 9.97
N ALA A 173 -11.35 3.17 9.41
CA ALA A 173 -12.21 4.35 9.50
C ALA A 173 -12.87 4.66 8.15
N PRO A 174 -13.99 5.41 8.15
CA PRO A 174 -14.55 5.94 6.91
C PRO A 174 -13.58 6.90 6.22
N LEU A 175 -13.54 6.89 4.89
CA LEU A 175 -12.79 7.90 4.13
C LEU A 175 -13.27 9.31 4.52
N GLY A 176 -12.32 10.23 4.70
CA GLY A 176 -12.57 11.58 5.22
C GLY A 176 -12.76 11.67 6.72
N TYR A 177 -12.39 10.63 7.49
CA TYR A 177 -12.30 10.70 8.96
C TYR A 177 -11.12 11.56 9.42
N ASP A 178 -9.96 11.40 8.80
CA ASP A 178 -8.70 12.08 9.10
C ASP A 178 -8.37 13.15 8.02
N LYS A 179 -7.16 13.72 8.12
CA LYS A 179 -6.63 14.70 7.16
C LYS A 179 -6.18 14.09 5.83
N PHE A 180 -6.10 12.76 5.77
CA PHE A 180 -5.55 12.03 4.64
C PHE A 180 -6.64 11.63 3.63
N GLY A 181 -7.89 12.06 3.80
CA GLY A 181 -8.99 11.62 2.96
C GLY A 181 -9.99 12.70 2.60
N TYR A 182 -10.48 12.62 1.37
CA TYR A 182 -11.53 13.46 0.82
C TYR A 182 -12.56 12.55 0.15
N SER A 183 -13.81 12.61 0.62
CA SER A 183 -14.84 11.67 0.16
C SER A 183 -16.17 12.32 -0.13
N TRP A 184 -16.96 11.61 -0.92
CA TRP A 184 -18.37 11.82 -1.16
C TRP A 184 -19.17 10.69 -0.52
N ARG A 185 -20.17 11.02 0.29
CA ARG A 185 -21.04 10.07 0.99
C ARG A 185 -22.35 9.89 0.24
N SER A 186 -22.77 8.63 0.07
CA SER A 186 -24.00 8.23 -0.62
C SER A 186 -25.23 8.90 -0.03
N ARG A 187 -25.35 8.79 1.30
CA ARG A 187 -26.44 9.40 2.05
C ARG A 187 -26.31 10.94 2.08
N LYS A 188 -27.33 11.62 1.57
CA LYS A 188 -27.48 13.09 1.53
C LYS A 188 -26.45 13.83 0.65
N GLY A 189 -25.69 13.12 -0.19
CA GLY A 189 -24.72 13.73 -1.12
C GLY A 189 -23.75 14.69 -0.43
N THR A 190 -23.12 14.23 0.64
CA THR A 190 -22.30 15.09 1.52
C THR A 190 -20.83 14.83 1.28
N ARG A 191 -20.03 15.89 1.18
CA ARG A 191 -18.57 15.81 1.11
C ARG A 191 -17.97 15.77 2.51
N PHE A 192 -16.98 14.91 2.73
CA PHE A 192 -16.33 14.69 4.03
C PHE A 192 -14.80 14.76 3.93
N SER A 193 -14.21 15.51 4.85
CA SER A 193 -12.77 15.50 5.16
C SER A 193 -12.59 15.92 6.62
N GLU A 194 -11.58 15.40 7.31
CA GLU A 194 -11.31 15.70 8.73
C GLU A 194 -12.54 15.47 9.65
N SER A 195 -13.36 14.46 9.36
CA SER A 195 -14.66 14.18 10.01
C SER A 195 -15.72 15.28 9.87
N HIS A 196 -15.47 16.33 9.09
CA HIS A 196 -16.41 17.41 8.84
C HIS A 196 -17.20 17.15 7.55
N GLY A 197 -18.51 16.96 7.69
CA GLY A 197 -19.43 16.77 6.58
C GLY A 197 -20.11 18.08 6.17
N LYS A 198 -20.08 18.40 4.87
CA LYS A 198 -20.84 19.53 4.30
C LYS A 198 -21.75 19.02 3.19
N HIS A 199 -22.96 19.58 3.07
CA HIS A 199 -23.80 19.32 1.91
C HIS A 199 -23.08 19.79 0.64
N TYR A 200 -23.25 19.03 -0.44
CA TYR A 200 -22.51 19.20 -1.68
C TYR A 200 -23.37 18.90 -2.90
N SER A 201 -24.15 17.82 -2.83
CA SER A 201 -25.01 17.38 -3.92
C SER A 201 -26.26 16.66 -3.38
N GLU A 202 -27.12 16.22 -4.29
CA GLU A 202 -28.10 15.18 -4.00
C GLU A 202 -27.43 13.84 -3.71
N ALA A 203 -28.18 12.95 -3.05
CA ALA A 203 -27.74 11.59 -2.79
C ALA A 203 -27.55 10.79 -4.09
N TYR A 204 -26.70 9.76 -4.02
CA TYR A 204 -26.57 8.75 -5.06
C TYR A 204 -26.99 7.38 -4.52
N VAL A 205 -27.46 6.53 -5.43
CA VAL A 205 -28.16 5.28 -5.12
C VAL A 205 -27.58 4.11 -5.92
N GLU A 206 -28.12 2.92 -5.66
CA GLU A 206 -27.84 1.72 -6.45
C GLU A 206 -28.08 1.97 -7.95
N GLY A 207 -27.19 1.45 -8.80
CA GLY A 207 -27.20 1.65 -10.25
C GLY A 207 -26.51 2.93 -10.74
N ASP A 208 -26.28 3.93 -9.87
CA ASP A 208 -25.53 5.12 -10.25
C ASP A 208 -24.06 4.78 -10.54
N THR A 209 -23.51 5.43 -11.56
CA THR A 209 -22.07 5.43 -11.85
C THR A 209 -21.50 6.79 -11.50
N LEU A 210 -20.50 6.80 -10.64
CA LEU A 210 -19.90 7.99 -10.07
C LEU A 210 -18.49 8.18 -10.63
N GLY A 211 -18.19 9.39 -11.07
CA GLY A 211 -16.86 9.78 -11.53
C GLY A 211 -16.11 10.57 -10.47
N PHE A 212 -14.81 10.36 -10.37
CA PHE A 212 -13.94 10.97 -9.37
C PHE A 212 -12.75 11.61 -10.07
N LEU A 213 -12.73 12.94 -10.15
CA LEU A 213 -11.64 13.72 -10.72
C LEU A 213 -10.77 14.32 -9.60
N ILE A 214 -9.46 14.26 -9.78
CA ILE A 214 -8.50 15.05 -9.00
C ILE A 214 -7.61 15.85 -9.95
N ASP A 215 -7.38 17.12 -9.64
CA ASP A 215 -6.46 18.03 -10.32
C ASP A 215 -5.37 18.43 -9.32
N LEU A 216 -4.14 18.00 -9.57
CA LEU A 216 -2.97 18.26 -8.72
C LEU A 216 -1.99 19.15 -9.48
N PRO A 217 -1.60 20.33 -8.95
CA PRO A 217 -0.61 21.17 -9.60
C PRO A 217 0.75 20.48 -9.65
N GLU A 218 1.52 20.78 -10.68
CA GLU A 218 2.92 20.37 -10.80
C GLU A 218 3.83 21.49 -10.29
N GLU A 219 4.68 21.16 -9.33
CA GLU A 219 5.63 22.07 -8.69
C GLU A 219 7.05 21.70 -9.13
N ARG A 220 7.81 22.67 -9.64
CA ARG A 220 9.13 22.42 -10.26
C ARG A 220 10.19 21.92 -9.27
N GLU A 221 10.04 22.24 -7.99
CA GLU A 221 11.02 21.93 -6.94
C GLU A 221 10.70 20.64 -6.18
N VAL A 222 9.61 19.96 -6.55
CA VAL A 222 9.18 18.71 -5.91
C VAL A 222 9.73 17.53 -6.70
N ASP A 223 10.39 16.61 -6.00
CA ASP A 223 10.71 15.30 -6.54
C ASP A 223 9.47 14.40 -6.49
N TYR A 224 9.04 13.94 -7.66
CA TYR A 224 7.88 13.07 -7.82
C TYR A 224 8.25 11.59 -7.96
N LEU A 225 9.54 11.26 -7.92
CA LEU A 225 10.01 9.89 -8.02
C LEU A 225 9.57 9.06 -6.81
N PRO A 226 9.10 7.81 -7.04
CA PRO A 226 8.71 6.92 -5.95
C PRO A 226 9.93 6.45 -5.15
N ASN A 227 9.69 6.09 -3.88
CA ASN A 227 10.71 5.49 -3.05
C ASN A 227 11.09 4.09 -3.56
N THR A 228 12.39 3.79 -3.61
CA THR A 228 12.92 2.49 -4.04
C THR A 228 12.85 1.43 -2.93
N PHE A 229 12.85 1.86 -1.67
CA PHE A 229 12.99 1.03 -0.47
C PHE A 229 14.24 0.12 -0.46
N LYS A 230 15.20 0.34 -1.36
CA LYS A 230 16.41 -0.50 -1.49
C LYS A 230 17.34 -0.45 -0.28
N ASP A 231 17.17 0.56 0.57
CA ASP A 231 17.86 0.74 1.86
C ASP A 231 17.10 0.07 3.03
N ARG A 232 15.91 -0.49 2.79
CA ARG A 232 15.07 -1.12 3.81
C ARG A 232 15.36 -2.61 3.95
N PRO A 233 15.14 -3.18 5.15
CA PRO A 233 15.26 -4.61 5.37
C PRO A 233 14.19 -5.37 4.58
N LEU A 234 14.58 -6.54 4.07
CA LEU A 234 13.67 -7.51 3.46
C LEU A 234 13.25 -8.56 4.48
N VAL A 235 11.96 -8.85 4.53
CA VAL A 235 11.39 -9.93 5.33
C VAL A 235 10.74 -10.97 4.43
N LYS A 236 11.01 -12.25 4.69
CA LYS A 236 10.37 -13.36 3.99
C LYS A 236 9.06 -13.72 4.67
N PHE A 237 7.95 -13.60 3.94
CA PHE A 237 6.66 -14.12 4.36
C PHE A 237 6.18 -15.18 3.37
N LYS A 238 6.11 -16.42 3.85
CA LYS A 238 5.93 -17.61 3.01
C LYS A 238 6.98 -17.67 1.90
N SER A 239 6.55 -17.56 0.65
CA SER A 239 7.39 -17.69 -0.54
C SER A 239 7.73 -16.33 -1.17
N HIS A 240 7.30 -15.21 -0.58
CA HIS A 240 7.52 -13.86 -1.13
C HIS A 240 8.34 -13.01 -0.17
N LEU A 241 9.04 -12.02 -0.72
CA LEU A 241 9.83 -11.05 0.02
C LEU A 241 9.11 -9.70 0.04
N TYR A 242 9.22 -9.00 1.17
CA TYR A 242 8.62 -7.70 1.36
C TYR A 242 9.66 -6.76 1.98
N TYR A 243 9.71 -5.52 1.53
CA TYR A 243 10.35 -4.47 2.32
C TYR A 243 9.50 -4.19 3.55
N GLU A 244 10.16 -4.06 4.69
CA GLU A 244 9.55 -3.57 5.92
C GLU A 244 9.94 -2.09 6.09
N ASP A 245 8.95 -1.20 6.02
CA ASP A 245 9.14 0.24 6.24
C ASP A 245 8.31 0.71 7.43
N LYS A 246 8.85 1.68 8.17
CA LYS A 246 8.20 2.21 9.37
C LYS A 246 7.31 3.39 9.01
N ASP A 247 6.06 3.36 9.46
CA ASP A 247 5.12 4.45 9.31
C ASP A 247 5.60 5.72 10.00
N LYS A 248 5.51 6.84 9.28
CA LYS A 248 5.93 8.16 9.76
C LYS A 248 4.75 9.10 9.97
N ILE A 249 3.59 8.57 10.40
CA ILE A 249 2.32 9.30 10.51
C ILE A 249 2.47 10.66 11.22
N GLN A 250 3.18 10.70 12.35
CA GLN A 250 3.35 11.94 13.12
C GLN A 250 4.21 12.99 12.40
N GLU A 251 5.22 12.56 11.65
CA GLU A 251 6.05 13.44 10.84
C GLU A 251 5.26 13.96 9.64
N THR A 252 4.52 13.07 8.96
CA THR A 252 3.65 13.44 7.84
C THR A 252 2.58 14.44 8.28
N LEU A 253 1.93 14.23 9.43
CA LEU A 253 0.93 15.17 9.97
C LEU A 253 1.52 16.56 10.25
N LYS A 254 2.76 16.64 10.74
CA LYS A 254 3.46 17.92 10.97
C LYS A 254 3.91 18.57 9.67
N GLY A 255 4.19 17.76 8.64
CA GLY A 255 4.64 18.20 7.32
C GLY A 255 3.53 18.51 6.33
N LEU A 256 2.25 18.34 6.70
CA LEU A 256 1.12 18.63 5.82
C LEU A 256 1.13 20.09 5.37
N ARG A 257 1.16 20.29 4.05
CA ARG A 257 1.10 21.59 3.39
C ARG A 257 -0.05 21.56 2.41
N VAL A 258 -0.74 22.68 2.29
CA VAL A 258 -1.76 22.85 1.26
C VAL A 258 -1.06 22.96 -0.10
N ALA A 259 -1.61 22.31 -1.13
CA ALA A 259 -1.20 22.46 -2.53
C ALA A 259 -2.15 23.46 -3.22
N PRO A 260 -1.78 24.74 -3.39
CA PRO A 260 -2.68 25.75 -3.92
C PRO A 260 -3.09 25.44 -5.37
N GLY A 261 -4.37 25.62 -5.68
CA GLY A 261 -4.91 25.36 -7.01
C GLY A 261 -5.29 23.90 -7.27
N SER A 262 -4.99 22.99 -6.34
CA SER A 262 -5.48 21.61 -6.39
C SER A 262 -7.00 21.53 -6.20
N LYS A 263 -7.66 20.57 -6.85
CA LYS A 263 -9.12 20.42 -6.83
C LYS A 263 -9.55 18.95 -6.86
N ILE A 264 -10.69 18.68 -6.24
CA ILE A 264 -11.43 17.42 -6.39
C ILE A 264 -12.84 17.75 -6.86
N GLU A 265 -13.30 17.03 -7.87
CA GLU A 265 -14.63 17.17 -8.46
C GLU A 265 -15.27 15.80 -8.64
N PHE A 266 -16.56 15.70 -8.32
CA PHE A 266 -17.32 14.46 -8.43
C PHE A 266 -18.39 14.55 -9.51
N PHE A 267 -18.67 13.42 -10.14
CA PHE A 267 -19.60 13.30 -11.25
C PHE A 267 -20.64 12.24 -10.92
N LYS A 268 -21.90 12.48 -11.29
CA LYS A 268 -22.99 11.51 -11.21
C LYS A 268 -23.48 11.24 -12.62
N ASN A 269 -23.32 10.01 -13.09
CA ASN A 269 -23.75 9.58 -14.42
C ASN A 269 -23.25 10.53 -15.53
N GLY A 270 -21.96 10.85 -15.50
CA GLY A 270 -21.28 11.79 -16.42
C GLY A 270 -21.48 13.28 -16.11
N GLN A 271 -22.42 13.65 -15.24
CA GLN A 271 -22.72 15.05 -14.93
C GLN A 271 -21.95 15.54 -13.70
N SER A 272 -21.20 16.63 -13.87
CA SER A 272 -20.50 17.30 -12.77
C SER A 272 -21.46 17.69 -11.64
N GLN A 273 -21.04 17.44 -10.41
CA GLN A 273 -21.70 17.91 -9.19
C GLN A 273 -21.01 19.16 -8.60
N GLY A 274 -20.12 19.79 -9.38
CA GLY A 274 -19.33 20.96 -8.99
C GLY A 274 -18.08 20.61 -8.19
N VAL A 275 -17.24 21.60 -7.87
CA VAL A 275 -15.99 21.36 -7.16
C VAL A 275 -16.26 20.97 -5.70
N ALA A 276 -15.84 19.76 -5.32
CA ALA A 276 -16.02 19.21 -3.98
C ALA A 276 -14.95 19.70 -3.01
N PHE A 277 -13.70 19.83 -3.45
CA PHE A 277 -12.63 20.37 -2.60
C PHE A 277 -11.69 21.23 -3.43
N SER A 278 -11.10 22.23 -2.80
CA SER A 278 -10.06 23.08 -3.39
C SER A 278 -8.97 23.24 -2.35
N ASP A 279 -7.74 23.42 -2.82
CA ASP A 279 -6.57 23.62 -1.97
C ASP A 279 -6.41 22.48 -0.95
N ILE A 280 -6.41 21.24 -1.46
CA ILE A 280 -6.19 20.03 -0.65
C ILE A 280 -4.72 19.92 -0.21
N TYR A 281 -4.42 19.06 0.75
CA TYR A 281 -3.04 18.84 1.16
C TYR A 281 -2.19 18.24 0.03
N ALA A 282 -0.94 18.67 -0.09
CA ALA A 282 0.03 18.05 -1.00
C ALA A 282 0.28 16.59 -0.61
N GLY A 283 0.57 15.75 -1.61
CA GLY A 283 0.91 14.35 -1.41
C GLY A 283 0.42 13.44 -2.53
N SER A 284 0.68 12.15 -2.37
CA SER A 284 0.22 11.10 -3.29
C SER A 284 -1.18 10.62 -2.91
N TYR A 285 -2.10 10.65 -3.86
CA TYR A 285 -3.49 10.26 -3.68
C TYR A 285 -3.83 8.98 -4.42
N TYR A 286 -4.53 8.08 -3.74
CA TYR A 286 -5.04 6.82 -4.24
C TYR A 286 -6.55 6.91 -4.41
N PRO A 287 -7.14 6.38 -5.50
CA PRO A 287 -8.55 6.02 -5.52
C PRO A 287 -8.87 5.16 -4.29
N THR A 288 -9.85 5.59 -3.50
CA THR A 288 -10.15 5.01 -2.20
C THR A 288 -11.65 4.82 -2.01
N ILE A 289 -12.01 3.64 -1.51
CA ILE A 289 -13.40 3.23 -1.33
C ILE A 289 -13.59 2.81 0.11
N SER A 290 -14.59 3.40 0.75
CA SER A 290 -15.03 3.02 2.08
C SER A 290 -16.48 2.57 2.08
N ILE A 291 -16.74 1.43 2.72
CA ILE A 291 -18.05 0.78 2.74
C ILE A 291 -18.50 0.58 4.18
N HIS A 292 -19.77 0.87 4.43
CA HIS A 292 -20.49 0.55 5.64
C HIS A 292 -21.58 -0.49 5.37
N LYS A 293 -21.58 -1.56 6.14
CA LYS A 293 -22.41 -2.76 5.98
C LYS A 293 -22.23 -3.41 4.60
N SER A 294 -23.22 -4.14 4.14
CA SER A 294 -23.17 -5.05 2.98
C SER A 294 -23.36 -4.36 1.62
N ALA A 295 -22.92 -3.11 1.45
CA ALA A 295 -22.92 -2.51 0.11
C ALA A 295 -21.79 -3.10 -0.75
N THR A 296 -22.04 -3.18 -2.05
CA THR A 296 -21.10 -3.65 -3.06
C THR A 296 -20.92 -2.57 -4.13
N VAL A 297 -19.67 -2.28 -4.47
CA VAL A 297 -19.34 -1.35 -5.57
C VAL A 297 -18.29 -1.97 -6.49
N SER A 298 -18.37 -1.65 -7.78
CA SER A 298 -17.36 -1.99 -8.78
C SER A 298 -16.62 -0.76 -9.24
N VAL A 299 -15.35 -0.90 -9.60
CA VAL A 299 -14.45 0.20 -9.95
C VAL A 299 -13.99 0.03 -11.38
N ASN A 300 -13.96 1.14 -12.10
CA ASN A 300 -13.46 1.20 -13.46
C ASN A 300 -12.36 2.26 -13.55
N PHE A 301 -11.11 1.80 -13.69
CA PHE A 301 -9.95 2.65 -13.85
C PHE A 301 -9.68 3.04 -15.32
N GLY A 302 -10.49 2.52 -16.26
CA GLY A 302 -10.33 2.65 -17.70
C GLY A 302 -9.67 1.42 -18.35
N PRO A 303 -9.47 1.43 -19.68
CA PRO A 303 -9.73 2.55 -20.60
C PRO A 303 -11.20 2.72 -20.99
N SER A 304 -12.04 1.69 -20.79
CA SER A 304 -13.43 1.68 -21.25
C SER A 304 -14.38 2.27 -20.21
N PHE A 305 -14.46 3.61 -20.14
CA PHE A 305 -15.36 4.33 -19.23
C PHE A 305 -16.82 4.31 -19.71
N LYS A 306 -17.76 4.41 -18.77
CA LYS A 306 -19.19 4.59 -19.09
C LYS A 306 -19.47 6.02 -19.57
N TYR A 307 -18.75 7.01 -19.03
CA TYR A 307 -18.86 8.42 -19.40
C TYR A 307 -17.51 8.98 -19.87
N PRO A 308 -16.98 8.50 -21.01
CA PRO A 308 -15.66 8.87 -21.51
C PRO A 308 -15.53 10.37 -21.85
N GLU A 309 -16.64 11.06 -22.11
CA GLU A 309 -16.68 12.50 -22.38
C GLU A 309 -16.16 13.36 -21.23
N VAL A 310 -16.18 12.84 -19.99
CA VAL A 310 -15.62 13.56 -18.82
C VAL A 310 -14.12 13.79 -19.00
N LEU A 311 -13.39 12.79 -19.51
CA LEU A 311 -11.94 12.88 -19.70
C LEU A 311 -11.56 13.98 -20.70
N SER A 312 -12.25 14.04 -21.84
CA SER A 312 -11.98 15.05 -22.87
C SER A 312 -12.39 16.46 -22.41
N ASN A 313 -13.54 16.59 -21.76
CA ASN A 313 -14.04 17.88 -21.26
C ASN A 313 -13.14 18.45 -20.15
N CYS A 314 -12.66 17.60 -19.23
CA CYS A 314 -11.81 18.01 -18.12
C CYS A 314 -10.30 18.01 -18.47
N LYS A 315 -9.93 17.48 -19.64
CA LYS A 315 -8.54 17.22 -20.05
C LYS A 315 -7.80 16.36 -19.01
N ALA A 316 -8.44 15.28 -18.61
CA ALA A 316 -7.95 14.35 -17.60
C ALA A 316 -7.48 13.03 -18.24
N LYS A 317 -6.55 12.36 -17.56
CA LYS A 317 -6.12 11.00 -17.89
C LYS A 317 -6.93 9.97 -17.10
N GLY A 318 -7.13 8.81 -17.68
CA GLY A 318 -7.69 7.68 -16.96
C GLY A 318 -6.66 7.09 -16.00
N MET A 319 -7.10 6.58 -14.84
CA MET A 319 -6.18 5.93 -13.90
C MET A 319 -5.36 4.80 -14.53
N TYR A 320 -5.88 4.08 -15.52
CA TYR A 320 -5.15 3.03 -16.23
C TYR A 320 -3.83 3.52 -16.87
N GLU A 321 -3.75 4.78 -17.29
CA GLU A 321 -2.54 5.36 -17.88
C GLU A 321 -1.41 5.52 -16.84
N ARG A 322 -1.75 5.53 -15.54
CA ARG A 322 -0.78 5.67 -14.45
C ARG A 322 0.17 4.48 -14.34
N VAL A 323 -0.21 3.32 -14.90
CA VAL A 323 0.59 2.09 -14.87
C VAL A 323 1.94 2.32 -15.57
N GLU A 324 1.93 2.80 -16.81
CA GLU A 324 3.15 3.00 -17.58
C GLU A 324 4.03 4.10 -16.97
N GLU A 325 3.41 5.19 -16.52
CA GLU A 325 4.14 6.27 -15.84
C GLU A 325 4.83 5.79 -14.57
N LEU A 326 4.13 5.02 -13.71
CA LEU A 326 4.71 4.53 -12.47
C LEU A 326 5.80 3.48 -12.71
N ILE A 327 5.66 2.60 -13.71
CA ILE A 327 6.71 1.65 -14.09
C ILE A 327 7.98 2.38 -14.53
N CYS A 328 7.84 3.43 -15.34
CA CYS A 328 8.95 4.26 -15.79
C CYS A 328 9.61 4.98 -14.61
N GLU A 329 8.82 5.67 -13.79
CA GLU A 329 9.30 6.42 -12.62
C GLU A 329 9.99 5.50 -11.59
N GLN A 330 9.43 4.33 -11.29
CA GLN A 330 10.04 3.37 -10.38
C GLN A 330 11.37 2.86 -10.94
N SER A 331 11.43 2.52 -12.23
CA SER A 331 12.66 2.02 -12.85
C SER A 331 13.75 3.09 -12.87
N LEU A 332 13.38 4.36 -13.11
CA LEU A 332 14.31 5.48 -13.01
C LEU A 332 14.81 5.68 -11.58
N SER A 333 13.92 5.59 -10.59
CA SER A 333 14.27 5.72 -9.17
C SER A 333 15.25 4.62 -8.73
N ASP A 334 14.97 3.38 -9.15
CA ASP A 334 15.82 2.23 -8.87
C ASP A 334 17.21 2.42 -9.49
N LEU A 335 17.28 2.87 -10.75
CA LEU A 335 18.54 3.14 -11.44
C LEU A 335 19.34 4.25 -10.74
N LEU A 336 18.70 5.38 -10.41
CA LEU A 336 19.34 6.49 -9.70
C LEU A 336 19.94 6.02 -8.38
N TYR A 337 19.19 5.25 -7.59
CA TYR A 337 19.69 4.72 -6.32
C TYR A 337 20.94 3.84 -6.52
N LEU A 338 20.94 2.96 -7.53
CA LEU A 338 22.08 2.10 -7.81
C LEU A 338 23.31 2.90 -8.25
N THR A 339 23.12 3.93 -9.08
CA THR A 339 24.20 4.82 -9.54
C THR A 339 24.76 5.69 -8.42
N GLU A 340 23.91 6.31 -7.59
CA GLU A 340 24.34 7.17 -6.48
C GLU A 340 25.14 6.40 -5.41
N ASN A 341 24.88 5.11 -5.28
CA ASN A 341 25.54 4.23 -4.31
C ASN A 341 26.60 3.32 -4.96
N GLU A 342 27.03 3.63 -6.18
CA GLU A 342 28.07 2.88 -6.87
C GLU A 342 29.34 2.76 -6.00
N GLY A 343 29.93 1.57 -5.98
CA GLY A 343 31.08 1.25 -5.14
C GLY A 343 30.78 0.97 -3.66
N ARG A 344 29.63 1.42 -3.13
CA ARG A 344 29.18 1.12 -1.75
C ARG A 344 28.34 -0.15 -1.66
N LEU A 345 27.56 -0.46 -2.70
CA LEU A 345 26.68 -1.63 -2.79
C LEU A 345 27.49 -2.91 -3.03
N ARG A 346 28.16 -3.44 -2.01
CA ARG A 346 28.93 -4.70 -2.09
C ARG A 346 28.45 -5.69 -1.05
N LEU A 347 28.47 -6.97 -1.42
CA LEU A 347 28.11 -8.08 -0.54
C LEU A 347 29.01 -8.13 0.70
N ASP A 348 30.31 -7.88 0.55
CA ASP A 348 31.28 -7.89 1.66
C ASP A 348 31.03 -6.78 2.69
N ASN A 349 30.48 -5.64 2.25
CA ASN A 349 30.21 -4.48 3.11
C ASN A 349 28.90 -4.61 3.89
N PHE A 350 28.05 -5.58 3.56
CA PHE A 350 26.69 -5.68 4.12
C PHE A 350 26.64 -6.23 5.56
N ASN A 351 27.68 -6.93 6.00
CA ASN A 351 27.76 -7.57 7.32
C ASN A 351 28.60 -6.80 8.34
N ILE A 352 28.94 -5.52 8.08
CA ILE A 352 29.66 -4.65 9.03
C ILE A 352 28.68 -3.71 9.73
#